data_AF-A0A7I7QLS4-F1
#
_entry.id   AF-A0A7I7QLS4-F1
#
_cell.length_a   1.000
_cell.length_b   1.000
_cell.length_c   1.000
_cell.angle_alpha   90.00
_cell.angle_beta   90.00
_cell.angle_gamma   90.00
#
_symmetry.space_group_name_H-M   'P 1'
#
loop_
_entity.id
_entity.type
_entity.pdbx_description
1 polymer ?
#
loop_
_entity_poly.entity_id
_entity_poly.type
_entity_poly.pdbx_seq_one_letter_code
_entity_poly.pdbx_strand_id
1 'polypeptide(L)'
;MSAVVDDGSADAWPGPRAGLKDHLATAVVLGIGVLSIVVGGLLATGGNTAALVYCLLFATAMALAAAFGVVIRRDRRELSSAVRTVAEGTEVRCAAAPFAILVALTSCFGILGVGAAIQIGVSGLSALLGAVGLFFASFGVAAAMRRLQRGGITLSESGISQRGWSFESRLDWSAVAGIERGFHGHPVIMVFGYANADWDRRHTTVLWRIDRLPPAPMIEVDCRRFDVNPSGLLSFLRTYVDEPDTRVELGTELALARARARRRTDGESTPG
;
A
#
# COMPACT_ATOMS: atom_id res chain seq x y z
N MET A 1 19.49 -20.03 -9.50
CA MET A 1 20.48 -18.95 -9.70
C MET A 1 20.67 -18.82 -11.19
N SER A 2 19.94 -17.91 -11.84
CA SER A 2 20.08 -17.61 -13.26
C SER A 2 20.06 -16.10 -13.36
N ALA A 3 21.23 -15.52 -13.57
CA ALA A 3 21.41 -14.10 -13.81
C ALA A 3 20.76 -13.78 -15.15
N VAL A 4 19.76 -12.91 -15.13
CA VAL A 4 19.33 -12.19 -16.34
C VAL A 4 20.24 -10.98 -16.40
N VAL A 5 21.14 -11.01 -17.39
CA VAL A 5 21.92 -9.86 -17.84
C VAL A 5 20.91 -8.85 -18.38
N ASP A 6 20.86 -7.68 -17.74
CA ASP A 6 20.01 -6.55 -18.11
C ASP A 6 20.82 -5.63 -19.03
N ASP A 7 20.65 -5.80 -20.34
CA ASP A 7 21.24 -4.92 -21.34
C ASP A 7 20.45 -3.60 -21.37
N GLY A 8 21.05 -2.55 -20.80
CA GLY A 8 21.08 -1.25 -21.49
C GLY A 8 19.91 -0.28 -21.35
N SER A 9 19.19 -0.26 -20.22
CA SER A 9 18.61 0.99 -19.72
C SER A 9 18.77 1.07 -18.20
N ALA A 10 19.99 1.39 -17.74
CA ALA A 10 20.31 1.55 -16.32
C ALA A 10 19.41 2.59 -15.59
N ASP A 11 18.60 3.34 -16.35
CA ASP A 11 17.75 4.43 -15.87
C ASP A 11 16.26 4.15 -15.66
N ALA A 12 15.73 3.04 -16.15
CA ALA A 12 14.29 2.75 -16.11
C ALA A 12 14.00 1.46 -15.36
N TRP A 13 12.90 1.45 -14.59
CA TRP A 13 12.53 0.24 -13.86
C TRP A 13 11.98 -0.72 -14.89
N PRO A 14 12.14 -2.04 -14.69
CA PRO A 14 11.51 -3.02 -15.55
C PRO A 14 10.02 -2.67 -15.67
N GLY A 15 9.56 -2.43 -16.90
CA GLY A 15 8.19 -2.00 -17.15
C GLY A 15 7.17 -2.98 -16.55
N PRO A 16 5.95 -2.52 -16.19
CA PRO A 16 4.95 -3.38 -15.59
C PRO A 16 4.66 -4.56 -16.50
N ARG A 17 5.12 -5.75 -16.14
CA ARG A 17 4.66 -6.98 -16.77
C ARG A 17 3.28 -7.30 -16.17
N ALA A 18 2.27 -6.50 -16.53
CA ALA A 18 0.87 -6.90 -16.38
C ALA A 18 0.64 -8.08 -17.34
N GLY A 19 1.07 -9.26 -16.90
CA GLY A 19 1.01 -10.46 -17.72
C GLY A 19 -0.44 -10.90 -17.85
N LEU A 20 -0.72 -11.67 -18.90
CA LEU A 20 -1.96 -12.43 -19.07
C LEU A 20 -2.41 -13.14 -17.76
N LYS A 21 -1.45 -13.56 -16.92
CA LYS A 21 -1.66 -14.15 -15.60
C LYS A 21 -2.43 -13.24 -14.63
N ASP A 22 -2.16 -11.94 -14.61
CA ASP A 22 -2.82 -11.00 -13.69
C ASP A 22 -4.27 -10.73 -14.11
N HIS A 23 -4.51 -10.62 -15.41
CA HIS A 23 -5.86 -10.50 -15.96
C HIS A 23 -6.66 -11.77 -15.73
N LEU A 24 -6.04 -12.95 -15.94
CA LEU A 24 -6.66 -14.24 -15.65
C LEU A 24 -7.01 -14.38 -14.16
N ALA A 25 -6.07 -14.05 -13.25
CA ALA A 25 -6.32 -14.10 -11.82
C ALA A 25 -7.48 -13.18 -11.41
N THR A 26 -7.52 -11.96 -11.96
CA THR A 26 -8.61 -11.01 -11.72
C THR A 26 -9.95 -11.56 -12.24
N ALA A 27 -9.96 -12.13 -13.44
CA ALA A 27 -11.16 -12.72 -14.03
C ALA A 27 -11.67 -13.93 -13.24
N VAL A 28 -10.76 -14.80 -12.76
CA VAL A 28 -11.11 -15.96 -11.92
C VAL A 28 -11.74 -15.50 -10.61
N VAL A 29 -11.15 -14.52 -9.92
CA VAL A 29 -11.69 -13.98 -8.66
C VAL A 29 -13.08 -13.37 -8.87
N LEU A 30 -13.28 -12.62 -9.96
CA LEU A 30 -14.59 -12.07 -10.30
C LEU A 30 -15.59 -13.18 -10.68
N GLY A 31 -15.15 -14.21 -11.40
CA GLY A 31 -15.97 -15.38 -11.75
C GLY A 31 -16.48 -16.12 -10.52
N ILE A 32 -15.63 -16.28 -9.49
CA ILE A 32 -16.04 -16.84 -8.18
C ILE A 32 -17.11 -15.95 -7.53
N GLY A 33 -16.97 -14.63 -7.61
CA GLY A 33 -17.98 -13.68 -7.13
C GLY A 33 -19.32 -13.83 -7.86
N VAL A 34 -19.31 -13.93 -9.19
CA VAL A 34 -20.52 -14.14 -10.00
C VAL A 34 -21.20 -15.47 -9.67
N LEU A 35 -20.42 -16.55 -9.56
CA LEU A 35 -20.93 -17.85 -9.15
C LEU A 35 -21.62 -17.79 -7.78
N SER A 36 -21.03 -17.07 -6.82
CA SER A 36 -21.63 -16.86 -5.51
C SER A 36 -23.00 -16.18 -5.61
N ILE A 37 -23.14 -15.15 -6.45
CA ILE A 37 -24.42 -14.46 -6.67
C ILE A 37 -25.47 -15.42 -7.25
N VAL A 38 -25.09 -16.23 -8.26
CA VAL A 38 -25.99 -17.21 -8.87
C VAL A 38 -26.46 -18.24 -7.84
N VAL A 39 -25.55 -18.80 -7.05
CA VAL A 39 -25.87 -19.76 -5.98
C VAL A 39 -26.79 -19.13 -4.93
N GLY A 40 -26.49 -17.91 -4.49
CA GLY A 40 -27.33 -17.18 -3.53
C GLY A 40 -28.74 -16.92 -4.07
N GLY A 41 -28.86 -16.56 -5.35
CA GLY A 41 -30.14 -16.37 -6.02
C GLY A 41 -30.96 -17.66 -6.08
N LEU A 42 -30.33 -18.78 -6.43
CA LEU A 42 -30.98 -20.10 -6.42
C LEU A 42 -31.46 -20.48 -5.02
N LEU A 43 -30.65 -20.30 -3.99
CA LEU A 43 -31.04 -20.58 -2.60
C LEU A 43 -32.18 -19.67 -2.11
N ALA A 44 -32.22 -18.42 -2.58
CA ALA A 44 -33.31 -17.50 -2.27
C ALA A 44 -34.66 -17.95 -2.84
N THR A 45 -34.67 -18.58 -4.03
CA THR A 45 -35.91 -19.14 -4.59
C THR A 45 -36.49 -20.26 -3.73
N GLY A 46 -35.64 -20.95 -2.95
CA GLY A 46 -36.04 -21.93 -1.94
C GLY A 46 -36.44 -21.32 -0.59
N GLY A 47 -36.57 -20.00 -0.48
CA GLY A 47 -36.98 -19.29 0.74
C GLY A 47 -35.84 -18.91 1.68
N ASN A 48 -34.59 -19.24 1.37
CA ASN A 48 -33.44 -18.91 2.22
C ASN A 48 -32.83 -17.54 1.86
N THR A 49 -33.49 -16.48 2.29
CA THR A 49 -33.04 -15.09 2.06
C THR A 49 -31.73 -14.76 2.77
N ALA A 50 -31.43 -15.42 3.90
CA ALA A 50 -30.16 -15.25 4.61
C ALA A 50 -28.97 -15.71 3.75
N ALA A 51 -29.10 -16.85 3.07
CA ALA A 51 -28.06 -17.35 2.16
C ALA A 51 -27.72 -16.34 1.06
N LEU A 52 -28.72 -15.64 0.50
CA LEU A 52 -28.49 -14.59 -0.48
C LEU A 52 -27.62 -13.45 0.07
N VAL A 53 -27.87 -12.99 1.30
CA VAL A 53 -27.09 -11.92 1.92
C VAL A 53 -25.62 -12.32 2.07
N TYR A 54 -25.34 -13.53 2.55
CA TYR A 54 -23.95 -14.01 2.67
C TYR A 54 -23.28 -14.20 1.30
N CYS A 55 -24.00 -14.71 0.31
CA CYS A 55 -23.51 -14.84 -1.06
C CYS A 55 -23.16 -13.48 -1.69
N LEU A 56 -23.98 -12.44 -1.45
CA LEU A 56 -23.72 -11.07 -1.90
C LEU A 56 -22.52 -10.44 -1.17
N LEU A 57 -22.42 -10.63 0.15
CA LEU A 57 -21.27 -10.17 0.93
C LEU A 57 -19.97 -10.83 0.47
N PHE A 58 -19.99 -12.14 0.19
CA PHE A 58 -18.84 -12.85 -0.34
C PHE A 58 -18.47 -12.39 -1.76
N ALA A 59 -19.46 -12.19 -2.63
CA ALA A 59 -19.22 -11.62 -3.96
C ALA A 59 -18.61 -10.22 -3.89
N THR A 60 -19.06 -9.39 -2.95
CA THR A 60 -18.50 -8.07 -2.67
C THR A 60 -17.05 -8.17 -2.21
N ALA A 61 -16.73 -9.12 -1.32
CA ALA A 61 -15.35 -9.38 -0.88
C ALA A 61 -14.45 -9.79 -2.06
N MET A 62 -14.93 -10.64 -2.97
CA MET A 62 -14.18 -11.01 -4.18
C MET A 62 -13.96 -9.81 -5.10
N ALA A 63 -14.98 -8.98 -5.32
CA ALA A 63 -14.86 -7.76 -6.11
C ALA A 63 -13.85 -6.77 -5.49
N LEU A 64 -13.84 -6.61 -4.16
CA LEU A 64 -12.86 -5.78 -3.44
C LEU A 64 -11.45 -6.36 -3.54
N ALA A 65 -11.26 -7.68 -3.48
CA ALA A 65 -9.95 -8.32 -3.67
C ALA A 65 -9.41 -8.10 -5.10
N ALA A 66 -10.27 -8.26 -6.11
CA ALA A 66 -9.93 -7.94 -7.50
C ALA A 66 -9.59 -6.45 -7.67
N ALA A 67 -10.40 -5.56 -7.10
CA ALA A 67 -10.17 -4.11 -7.12
C ALA A 67 -8.86 -3.73 -6.43
N PHE A 68 -8.51 -4.37 -5.31
CA PHE A 68 -7.24 -4.15 -4.61
C PHE A 68 -6.06 -4.49 -5.52
N GLY A 69 -6.10 -5.64 -6.20
CA GLY A 69 -5.07 -6.06 -7.14
C GLY A 69 -4.92 -5.11 -8.32
N VAL A 70 -6.04 -4.63 -8.90
CA VAL A 70 -6.00 -3.65 -9.99
C VAL A 70 -5.46 -2.31 -9.51
N VAL A 71 -5.93 -1.81 -8.37
CA VAL A 71 -5.52 -0.51 -7.84
C VAL A 71 -4.03 -0.52 -7.49
N ILE A 72 -3.51 -1.58 -6.85
CA ILE A 72 -2.09 -1.65 -6.46
C ILE A 72 -1.13 -1.72 -7.66
N ARG A 73 -1.61 -2.20 -8.82
CA ARG A 73 -0.83 -2.30 -10.07
C ARG A 73 -0.99 -1.13 -11.01
N ARG A 74 -2.00 -0.29 -10.81
CA ARG A 74 -2.26 0.85 -11.69
C ARG A 74 -1.06 1.79 -11.69
N ASP A 75 -0.55 2.18 -12.85
CA ASP A 75 0.44 3.26 -12.99
C ASP A 75 -0.18 4.61 -12.63
N ARG A 76 0.59 5.46 -11.95
CA ARG A 76 0.04 6.51 -11.10
C ARG A 76 0.59 7.90 -11.37
N ARG A 77 -0.18 8.84 -10.83
CA ARG A 77 -0.30 10.25 -11.19
C ARG A 77 0.94 11.10 -10.90
N GLU A 78 0.81 12.40 -11.14
CA GLU A 78 1.82 13.41 -10.87
C GLU A 78 2.16 13.50 -9.36
N LEU A 79 3.48 13.56 -9.06
CA LEU A 79 4.03 13.72 -7.70
C LEU A 79 3.39 14.89 -6.94
N SER A 80 3.17 16.02 -7.64
CA SER A 80 2.57 17.25 -7.10
C SER A 80 1.25 17.04 -6.37
N SER A 81 0.46 16.03 -6.75
CA SER A 81 -0.84 15.74 -6.15
C SER A 81 -0.74 15.03 -4.78
N ALA A 82 0.40 14.39 -4.51
CA ALA A 82 0.65 13.60 -3.31
C ALA A 82 1.54 14.32 -2.27
N VAL A 83 2.32 15.31 -2.70
CA VAL A 83 3.20 16.11 -1.83
C VAL A 83 2.40 17.21 -1.14
N ARG A 84 2.57 17.35 0.18
CA ARG A 84 1.94 18.38 1.01
C ARG A 84 2.90 18.88 2.08
N THR A 85 2.68 20.10 2.54
CA THR A 85 3.34 20.63 3.72
C THR A 85 2.59 20.21 4.97
N VAL A 86 3.32 19.68 5.95
CA VAL A 86 2.85 19.35 7.30
C VAL A 86 3.74 20.06 8.33
N ALA A 87 3.28 20.16 9.58
CA ALA A 87 4.03 20.85 10.64
C ALA A 87 5.46 20.28 10.84
N GLU A 88 5.65 19.00 10.55
CA GLU A 88 6.91 18.28 10.69
C GLU A 88 7.81 18.34 9.43
N GLY A 89 7.35 18.91 8.32
CA GLY A 89 8.10 18.98 7.07
C GLY A 89 7.26 18.79 5.80
N THR A 90 7.83 18.17 4.78
CA THR A 90 7.15 17.85 3.51
C THR A 90 6.73 16.38 3.49
N GLU A 91 5.43 16.11 3.45
CA GLU A 91 4.86 14.76 3.42
C GLU A 91 4.49 14.34 1.99
N VAL A 92 4.96 13.17 1.56
CA VAL A 92 4.45 12.44 0.40
C VAL A 92 3.47 11.37 0.90
N ARG A 93 2.18 11.55 0.63
CA ARG A 93 1.14 10.64 1.14
C ARG A 93 1.01 9.37 0.30
N CYS A 94 0.91 8.21 0.95
CA CYS A 94 0.48 6.96 0.28
C CYS A 94 -0.91 7.15 -0.33
N ALA A 95 -1.38 6.37 -1.30
CA ALA A 95 -2.74 6.40 -1.83
C ALA A 95 -3.77 5.95 -0.78
N ALA A 96 -4.95 6.60 -0.75
CA ALA A 96 -6.03 6.19 0.15
C ALA A 96 -6.75 4.92 -0.30
N ALA A 97 -6.85 4.70 -1.62
CA ALA A 97 -7.69 3.64 -2.19
C ALA A 97 -7.26 2.22 -1.74
N PRO A 98 -5.98 1.81 -1.81
CA PRO A 98 -5.59 0.47 -1.34
C PRO A 98 -5.94 0.23 0.13
N PHE A 99 -5.71 1.22 1.00
CA PHE A 99 -6.02 1.12 2.42
C PHE A 99 -7.54 1.02 2.65
N ALA A 100 -8.33 1.87 1.98
CA ALA A 100 -9.79 1.83 2.10
C ALA A 100 -10.39 0.51 1.60
N ILE A 101 -9.90 -0.01 0.47
CA ILE A 101 -10.33 -1.31 -0.06
C ILE A 101 -9.97 -2.44 0.91
N LEU A 102 -8.79 -2.40 1.52
CA LEU A 102 -8.37 -3.40 2.50
C LEU A 102 -9.26 -3.38 3.76
N VAL A 103 -9.56 -2.19 4.30
CA VAL A 103 -10.50 -2.02 5.43
C VAL A 103 -11.87 -2.60 5.07
N ALA A 104 -12.42 -2.24 3.90
CA ALA A 104 -13.71 -2.76 3.44
C ALA A 104 -13.69 -4.29 3.30
N LEU A 105 -12.64 -4.84 2.69
CA LEU A 105 -12.47 -6.28 2.48
C LEU A 105 -12.46 -7.06 3.80
N THR A 106 -11.63 -6.62 4.77
CA THR A 106 -11.58 -7.25 6.10
C THR A 106 -12.90 -7.09 6.86
N SER A 107 -13.62 -5.99 6.66
CA SER A 107 -14.93 -5.77 7.29
C SER A 107 -15.97 -6.73 6.72
N CYS A 108 -15.98 -6.97 5.40
CA CYS A 108 -16.82 -7.99 4.77
C CYS A 108 -16.56 -9.38 5.37
N PHE A 109 -15.30 -9.80 5.49
CA PHE A 109 -14.97 -11.09 6.10
C PHE A 109 -15.34 -11.16 7.59
N GLY A 110 -15.19 -10.05 8.33
CA GLY A 110 -15.63 -9.96 9.72
C GLY A 110 -17.13 -10.17 9.86
N ILE A 111 -17.94 -9.48 9.05
CA ILE A 111 -19.40 -9.59 9.04
C ILE A 111 -19.83 -11.00 8.62
N LEU A 112 -19.20 -11.58 7.59
CA LEU A 112 -19.47 -12.95 7.15
C LEU A 112 -19.24 -13.97 8.27
N GLY A 113 -18.08 -13.91 8.94
CA GLY A 113 -17.71 -14.86 9.98
C GLY A 113 -18.59 -14.75 11.23
N VAL A 114 -18.77 -13.53 11.75
CA VAL A 114 -19.60 -13.28 12.94
C VAL A 114 -21.08 -13.57 12.66
N GLY A 115 -21.61 -13.12 11.52
CA GLY A 115 -23.00 -13.37 11.14
C GLY A 115 -23.30 -14.86 11.01
N ALA A 116 -22.43 -15.60 10.31
CA ALA A 116 -22.59 -17.05 10.16
C ALA A 116 -22.53 -17.77 11.53
N ALA A 117 -21.62 -17.37 12.42
CA ALA A 117 -21.52 -17.94 13.76
C ALA A 117 -22.81 -17.75 14.57
N ILE A 118 -23.41 -16.56 14.53
CA ILE A 118 -24.67 -16.25 15.22
C ILE A 118 -25.80 -17.12 14.66
N GLN A 119 -25.87 -17.28 13.34
CA GLN A 119 -26.97 -18.02 12.70
C GLN A 119 -26.89 -19.54 12.91
N ILE A 120 -25.68 -20.10 12.94
CA ILE A 120 -25.46 -21.54 13.18
C ILE A 120 -25.77 -21.91 14.64
N GLY A 121 -25.69 -20.98 15.58
CA GLY A 121 -25.94 -21.23 17.01
C GLY A 121 -24.73 -21.86 17.71
N VAL A 122 -24.94 -22.76 18.67
CA VAL A 122 -23.85 -23.34 19.48
C VAL A 122 -23.31 -24.60 18.82
N SER A 123 -22.16 -24.50 18.15
CA SER A 123 -21.45 -25.61 17.51
C SER A 123 -19.95 -25.33 17.45
N GLY A 124 -19.14 -26.36 17.22
CA GLY A 124 -17.70 -26.16 16.98
C GLY A 124 -17.42 -25.30 15.74
N LEU A 125 -18.25 -25.43 14.69
CA LEU A 125 -18.13 -24.65 13.46
C LEU A 125 -18.44 -23.16 13.67
N SER A 126 -19.48 -22.85 14.45
CA SER A 126 -19.82 -21.45 14.76
C SER A 126 -18.78 -20.79 15.64
N ALA A 127 -18.21 -21.51 16.62
CA ALA A 127 -17.10 -20.99 17.42
C ALA A 127 -15.88 -20.65 16.53
N LEU A 128 -15.53 -21.51 15.58
CA LEU A 128 -14.44 -21.27 14.63
C LEU A 128 -14.72 -20.07 13.71
N LEU A 129 -15.91 -20.02 13.08
CA LEU A 129 -16.29 -18.93 12.20
C LEU A 129 -16.38 -17.59 12.94
N GLY A 130 -16.86 -17.61 14.18
CA GLY A 130 -16.91 -16.45 15.06
C GLY A 130 -15.52 -15.96 15.41
N ALA A 131 -14.59 -16.86 15.76
CA ALA A 131 -13.20 -16.50 16.03
C ALA A 131 -12.50 -15.89 14.80
N VAL A 132 -12.69 -16.47 13.61
CA VAL A 132 -12.16 -15.94 12.35
C VAL A 132 -12.79 -14.59 12.02
N GLY A 133 -14.11 -14.45 12.18
CA GLY A 133 -14.82 -13.20 11.98
C GLY A 133 -14.34 -12.09 12.92
N LEU A 134 -14.17 -12.39 14.20
CA LEU A 134 -13.62 -11.47 15.20
C LEU A 134 -12.18 -11.08 14.88
N PHE A 135 -11.36 -12.03 14.42
CA PHE A 135 -10.01 -11.75 13.94
C PHE A 135 -10.06 -10.70 12.83
N PHE A 136 -10.83 -10.89 11.76
CA PHE A 136 -10.94 -9.89 10.68
C PHE A 136 -11.56 -8.57 11.14
N ALA A 137 -12.58 -8.59 12.00
CA ALA A 137 -13.21 -7.39 12.55
C ALA A 137 -12.20 -6.54 13.36
N SER A 138 -11.21 -7.17 14.01
CA SER A 138 -10.16 -6.45 14.73
C SER A 138 -9.32 -5.52 13.85
N PHE A 139 -9.24 -5.78 12.53
CA PHE A 139 -8.59 -4.88 11.57
C PHE A 139 -9.34 -3.55 11.47
N GLY A 140 -10.66 -3.62 11.31
CA GLY A 140 -11.53 -2.44 11.26
C GLY A 140 -11.47 -1.64 12.56
N VAL A 141 -11.45 -2.32 13.71
CA VAL A 141 -11.26 -1.68 15.02
C VAL A 141 -9.90 -0.99 15.11
N ALA A 142 -8.82 -1.65 14.68
CA ALA A 142 -7.48 -1.05 14.69
C ALA A 142 -7.37 0.15 13.72
N ALA A 143 -8.08 0.13 12.59
CA ALA A 143 -8.19 1.25 11.67
C ALA A 143 -8.99 2.42 12.28
N ALA A 144 -10.12 2.13 12.93
CA ALA A 144 -10.94 3.13 13.64
C ALA A 144 -10.17 3.78 14.80
N MET A 145 -9.38 3.00 15.54
CA MET A 145 -8.49 3.47 16.61
C MET A 145 -7.24 4.18 16.08
N ARG A 146 -7.09 4.39 14.76
CA ARG A 146 -5.92 5.03 14.14
C ARG A 146 -4.58 4.33 14.43
N ARG A 147 -4.61 3.06 14.86
CA ARG A 147 -3.40 2.23 14.99
C ARG A 147 -2.93 1.70 13.65
N LEU A 148 -3.90 1.44 12.75
CA LEU A 148 -3.69 1.25 11.33
C LEU A 148 -4.12 2.51 10.59
N GLN A 149 -3.23 3.11 9.82
CA GLN A 149 -3.53 4.33 9.10
C GLN A 149 -2.95 4.32 7.71
N ARG A 150 -3.54 5.15 6.85
CA ARG A 150 -2.87 5.60 5.64
C ARG A 150 -1.60 6.35 6.06
N GLY A 151 -0.45 5.76 5.76
CA GLY A 151 0.84 6.36 6.02
C GLY A 151 1.35 7.25 4.88
N GLY A 152 2.65 7.51 4.92
CA GLY A 152 3.34 8.43 4.02
C GLY A 152 4.82 8.49 4.38
N ILE A 153 5.55 9.30 3.64
CA ILE A 153 6.95 9.64 3.93
C ILE A 153 7.00 11.12 4.23
N THR A 154 7.50 11.48 5.39
CA THR A 154 7.72 12.88 5.77
C THR A 154 9.21 13.16 5.71
N LEU A 155 9.56 14.16 4.93
CA LEU A 155 10.90 14.72 4.82
C LEU A 155 10.93 15.97 5.69
N SER A 156 11.68 15.90 6.78
CA SER A 156 11.92 17.03 7.67
C SER A 156 13.34 17.55 7.47
N GLU A 157 13.66 18.73 8.00
CA GLU A 157 15.04 19.23 8.00
C GLU A 157 16.00 18.28 8.76
N SER A 158 15.49 17.53 9.75
CA SER A 158 16.29 16.61 10.59
C SER A 158 16.49 15.21 9.99
N GLY A 159 15.56 14.74 9.18
CA GLY A 159 15.61 13.37 8.66
C GLY A 159 14.39 12.96 7.84
N ILE A 160 14.40 11.69 7.45
CA ILE A 160 13.30 11.00 6.77
C ILE A 160 12.54 10.18 7.80
N SER A 161 11.23 10.41 7.90
CA SER A 161 10.33 9.52 8.62
C SER A 161 9.35 8.85 7.66
N GLN A 162 9.07 7.59 7.91
CA GLN A 162 8.13 6.78 7.17
C GLN A 162 7.07 6.25 8.11
N ARG A 163 5.83 6.56 7.77
CA ARG A 163 4.65 5.93 8.36
C ARG A 163 4.17 4.84 7.41
N GLY A 164 4.25 3.58 7.84
CA GLY A 164 3.58 2.46 7.19
C GLY A 164 2.11 2.37 7.57
N TRP A 165 1.44 1.27 7.21
CA TRP A 165 0.11 0.97 7.76
C TRP A 165 0.19 0.50 9.20
N SER A 166 1.26 -0.20 9.56
CA SER A 166 1.43 -0.88 10.86
C SER A 166 2.76 -0.59 11.55
N PHE A 167 3.54 0.38 11.05
CA PHE A 167 4.82 0.76 11.63
C PHE A 167 5.12 2.25 11.45
N GLU A 168 6.11 2.71 12.21
CA GLU A 168 6.85 3.96 12.03
C GLU A 168 8.34 3.62 11.96
N SER A 169 9.06 4.35 11.12
CA SER A 169 10.50 4.22 10.94
C SER A 169 11.07 5.61 10.68
N ARG A 170 12.13 6.01 11.38
CA ARG A 170 12.76 7.32 11.21
C ARG A 170 14.27 7.16 11.13
N LEU A 171 14.85 7.82 10.14
CA LEU A 171 16.29 7.88 9.93
C LEU A 171 16.70 9.34 9.75
N ASP A 172 17.64 9.80 10.57
CA ASP A 172 18.17 11.15 10.45
C ASP A 172 19.08 11.29 9.22
N TRP A 173 19.18 12.49 8.66
CA TRP A 173 19.94 12.68 7.41
C TRP A 173 21.42 12.32 7.54
N SER A 174 22.02 12.54 8.72
CA SER A 174 23.41 12.17 9.01
C SER A 174 23.65 10.67 8.99
N ALA A 175 22.59 9.88 9.21
CA ALA A 175 22.63 8.43 9.19
C ALA A 175 22.42 7.84 7.80
N VAL A 176 21.96 8.62 6.82
CA VAL A 176 21.71 8.16 5.45
C VAL A 176 23.04 7.94 4.72
N ALA A 177 23.26 6.72 4.25
CA ALA A 177 24.43 6.32 3.47
C ALA A 177 24.20 6.46 1.96
N GLY A 178 22.95 6.37 1.50
CA GLY A 178 22.62 6.53 0.08
C GLY A 178 21.18 6.16 -0.26
N ILE A 179 20.85 6.32 -1.53
CA ILE A 179 19.54 5.99 -2.08
C ILE A 179 19.71 5.19 -3.37
N GLU A 180 19.00 4.07 -3.48
CA GLU A 180 19.03 3.21 -4.66
C GLU A 180 17.65 2.75 -5.09
N ARG A 181 17.63 2.20 -6.30
CA ARG A 181 16.46 1.58 -6.92
C ARG A 181 16.44 0.12 -6.53
N GLY A 182 15.29 -0.33 -6.02
CA GLY A 182 15.03 -1.74 -5.74
C GLY A 182 13.93 -2.28 -6.65
N PHE A 183 13.95 -3.60 -6.87
CA PHE A 183 12.88 -4.29 -7.58
C PHE A 183 12.56 -5.64 -6.93
N HIS A 184 11.44 -5.70 -6.19
CA HIS A 184 10.94 -6.92 -5.54
C HIS A 184 9.71 -7.47 -6.27
N GLY A 185 9.79 -7.58 -7.60
CA GLY A 185 8.64 -7.83 -8.48
C GLY A 185 7.74 -6.60 -8.70
N HIS A 186 8.12 -5.47 -8.10
CA HIS A 186 7.52 -4.15 -8.26
C HIS A 186 8.56 -3.08 -7.90
N PRO A 187 8.39 -1.83 -8.39
CA PRO A 187 9.25 -0.70 -8.03
C PRO A 187 9.31 -0.43 -6.52
N VAL A 188 10.52 -0.38 -5.99
CA VAL A 188 10.83 -0.01 -4.61
C VAL A 188 11.95 1.03 -4.62
N ILE A 189 11.90 2.03 -3.74
CA ILE A 189 13.02 2.95 -3.49
C ILE A 189 13.60 2.61 -2.12
N MET A 190 14.91 2.43 -2.05
CA MET A 190 15.62 2.05 -0.83
C MET A 190 16.51 3.21 -0.40
N VAL A 191 16.26 3.77 0.78
CA VAL A 191 17.16 4.74 1.41
C VAL A 191 17.91 4.03 2.52
N PHE A 192 19.20 3.79 2.31
CA PHE A 192 20.05 3.04 3.23
C PHE A 192 20.62 3.95 4.31
N GLY A 193 20.64 3.46 5.55
CA GLY A 193 21.43 4.04 6.62
C GLY A 193 22.75 3.30 6.82
N TYR A 194 23.70 3.94 7.52
CA TYR A 194 24.90 3.25 8.00
C TYR A 194 24.53 2.12 8.96
N ALA A 195 25.32 1.04 8.97
CA ALA A 195 25.01 -0.15 9.79
C ALA A 195 24.95 0.14 11.30
N ASN A 196 25.68 1.15 11.76
CA ASN A 196 25.74 1.62 13.14
C ASN A 196 24.88 2.87 13.40
N ALA A 197 24.00 3.25 12.46
CA ALA A 197 23.10 4.39 12.63
C ALA A 197 22.10 4.15 13.76
N ASP A 198 21.79 5.21 14.50
CA ASP A 198 20.63 5.21 15.38
C ASP A 198 19.36 5.22 14.52
N TRP A 199 18.55 4.17 14.65
CA TRP A 199 17.39 3.93 13.81
C TRP A 199 16.16 3.65 14.68
N ASP A 200 15.29 4.65 14.77
CA ASP A 200 14.03 4.51 15.49
C ASP A 200 13.00 3.79 14.61
N ARG A 201 12.57 2.61 15.05
CA ARG A 201 11.53 1.82 14.39
C ARG A 201 10.60 1.17 15.41
N ARG A 202 9.30 1.22 15.12
CA ARG A 202 8.30 0.55 15.96
C ARG A 202 7.10 0.10 15.14
N HIS A 203 6.53 -1.04 15.53
CA HIS A 203 5.20 -1.41 15.08
C HIS A 203 4.13 -0.69 15.90
N THR A 204 3.08 -0.20 15.24
CA THR A 204 1.93 0.43 15.93
C THR A 204 0.81 -0.55 16.25
N THR A 205 0.89 -1.77 15.72
CA THR A 205 -0.02 -2.86 16.01
C THR A 205 0.74 -4.12 16.38
N VAL A 206 0.19 -4.90 17.32
CA VAL A 206 0.74 -6.21 17.68
C VAL A 206 0.18 -7.29 16.77
N LEU A 207 -1.14 -7.26 16.53
CA LEU A 207 -1.85 -8.28 15.76
C LEU A 207 -1.68 -8.12 14.24
N TRP A 208 -1.66 -6.88 13.75
CA TRP A 208 -1.70 -6.57 12.32
C TRP A 208 -0.37 -6.02 11.79
N ARG A 209 0.71 -6.81 11.93
CA ARG A 209 2.04 -6.49 11.38
C ARG A 209 2.13 -6.83 9.89
N ILE A 210 1.25 -6.22 9.09
CA ILE A 210 1.13 -6.49 7.65
C ILE A 210 2.35 -5.98 6.88
N ASP A 211 2.97 -4.93 7.41
CA ASP A 211 4.18 -4.38 6.82
C ASP A 211 5.42 -5.02 7.44
N ARG A 212 6.38 -5.33 6.57
CA ARG A 212 7.69 -5.78 7.00
C ARG A 212 8.57 -4.56 7.29
N LEU A 213 9.09 -4.49 8.51
CA LEU A 213 10.21 -3.60 8.83
C LEU A 213 11.50 -4.22 8.27
N PRO A 214 12.37 -3.42 7.61
CA PRO A 214 13.66 -3.90 7.16
C PRO A 214 14.51 -4.46 8.33
N PRO A 215 15.40 -5.44 8.09
CA PRO A 215 16.23 -5.99 9.15
C PRO A 215 17.35 -5.02 9.59
N ALA A 216 17.81 -4.15 8.70
CA ALA A 216 18.90 -3.18 8.90
C ALA A 216 18.41 -1.73 8.65
N PRO A 217 19.13 -0.69 9.14
CA PRO A 217 18.76 0.72 8.98
C PRO A 217 18.44 1.08 7.53
N MET A 218 17.16 1.20 7.22
CA MET A 218 16.68 1.48 5.87
C MET A 218 15.23 1.99 5.89
N ILE A 219 14.93 2.91 4.98
CA ILE A 219 13.56 3.28 4.61
C ILE A 219 13.24 2.61 3.27
N GLU A 220 12.36 1.61 3.28
CA GLU A 220 11.92 0.90 2.07
C GLU A 220 10.57 1.48 1.60
N VAL A 221 10.57 2.08 0.41
CA VAL A 221 9.42 2.77 -0.16
C VAL A 221 8.81 1.90 -1.27
N ASP A 222 7.76 1.14 -0.94
CA ASP A 222 6.96 0.43 -1.95
C ASP A 222 6.16 1.43 -2.78
N CYS A 223 6.60 1.69 -4.02
CA CYS A 223 6.02 2.73 -4.87
C CYS A 223 4.54 2.47 -5.20
N ARG A 224 4.08 1.21 -5.17
CA ARG A 224 2.66 0.86 -5.40
C ARG A 224 1.73 1.41 -4.33
N ARG A 225 2.29 1.79 -3.18
CA ARG A 225 1.52 2.41 -2.09
C ARG A 225 1.31 3.89 -2.34
N PHE A 226 2.07 4.54 -3.21
CA PHE A 226 1.96 5.97 -3.51
C PHE A 226 1.18 6.19 -4.81
N ASP A 227 0.40 7.27 -4.90
CA ASP A 227 -0.30 7.66 -6.15
C ASP A 227 0.61 8.51 -7.05
N VAL A 228 1.86 8.06 -7.24
CA VAL A 228 2.93 8.85 -7.86
C VAL A 228 3.81 7.98 -8.78
N ASN A 229 4.28 8.57 -9.88
CA ASN A 229 5.33 7.97 -10.72
C ASN A 229 6.61 7.63 -9.89
N PRO A 230 7.06 6.36 -9.87
CA PRO A 230 8.24 5.93 -9.11
C PRO A 230 9.51 6.72 -9.44
N SER A 231 9.74 7.06 -10.72
CA SER A 231 10.92 7.81 -11.16
C SER A 231 10.92 9.24 -10.63
N GLY A 232 9.75 9.90 -10.68
CA GLY A 232 9.55 11.23 -10.12
C GLY A 232 9.75 11.26 -8.61
N LEU A 233 9.25 10.24 -7.90
CA LEU A 233 9.44 10.10 -6.46
C LEU A 233 10.90 9.83 -6.10
N LEU A 234 11.59 8.92 -6.81
CA LEU A 234 13.02 8.69 -6.57
C LEU A 234 13.81 9.97 -6.76
N SER A 235 13.61 10.63 -7.91
CA SER A 235 14.39 11.82 -8.25
C SER A 235 14.14 12.93 -7.22
N PHE A 236 12.91 13.05 -6.69
CA PHE A 236 12.57 13.98 -5.62
C PHE A 236 13.30 13.66 -4.32
N LEU A 237 13.27 12.39 -3.87
CA LEU A 237 13.99 11.96 -2.67
C LEU A 237 15.51 12.12 -2.82
N ARG A 238 16.03 11.79 -4.00
CA ARG A 238 17.45 11.83 -4.32
C ARG A 238 18.04 13.24 -4.19
N THR A 239 17.30 14.29 -4.57
CA THR A 239 17.77 15.66 -4.34
C THR A 239 18.04 15.96 -2.87
N TYR A 240 17.17 15.54 -1.96
CA TYR A 240 17.39 15.79 -0.53
C TYR A 240 18.47 14.88 0.07
N VAL A 241 18.69 13.70 -0.50
CA VAL A 241 19.80 12.82 -0.12
C VAL A 241 21.13 13.40 -0.58
N ASP A 242 21.23 13.79 -1.86
CA ASP A 242 22.48 14.19 -2.53
C ASP A 242 22.85 15.66 -2.27
N GLU A 243 21.89 16.56 -2.01
CA GLU A 243 22.10 18.00 -1.79
C GLU A 243 21.62 18.45 -0.40
N PRO A 244 22.45 18.35 0.66
CA PRO A 244 22.07 18.70 2.03
C PRO A 244 21.52 20.11 2.21
N ASP A 245 22.04 21.09 1.47
CA ASP A 245 21.64 22.49 1.58
C ASP A 245 20.18 22.72 1.16
N THR A 246 19.60 21.83 0.36
CA THR A 246 18.20 21.94 -0.07
C THR A 246 17.20 21.53 1.01
N ARG A 247 17.66 20.86 2.08
CA ARG A 247 16.79 20.35 3.15
C ARG A 247 16.11 21.46 3.96
N VAL A 248 16.69 22.65 3.98
CA VAL A 248 16.10 23.85 4.63
C VAL A 248 14.76 24.25 3.99
N GLU A 249 14.51 23.83 2.75
CA GLU A 249 13.27 24.12 2.03
C GLU A 249 12.13 23.15 2.39
N LEU A 250 12.44 22.04 3.09
CA LEU A 250 11.45 21.05 3.52
C LEU A 250 10.46 21.68 4.51
N GLY A 251 9.17 21.40 4.30
CA GLY A 251 8.09 22.06 5.03
C GLY A 251 7.70 23.44 4.48
N THR A 252 8.23 23.86 3.32
CA THR A 252 7.90 25.16 2.70
C THR A 252 7.26 25.01 1.31
N GLU A 253 6.77 26.11 0.74
CA GLU A 253 6.28 26.15 -0.65
C GLU A 253 7.40 25.87 -1.68
N LEU A 254 8.67 26.04 -1.34
CA LEU A 254 9.78 25.74 -2.24
C LEU A 254 9.87 24.24 -2.54
N ALA A 255 9.70 23.38 -1.53
CA ALA A 255 9.63 21.94 -1.72
C ALA A 255 8.43 21.54 -2.60
N LEU A 256 7.28 22.22 -2.43
CA LEU A 256 6.11 22.02 -3.28
C LEU A 256 6.35 22.49 -4.72
N ALA A 257 7.00 23.64 -4.90
CA ALA A 257 7.39 24.15 -6.21
C ALA A 257 8.33 23.19 -6.93
N ARG A 258 9.28 22.57 -6.21
CA ARG A 258 10.18 21.54 -6.76
C ARG A 258 9.42 20.28 -7.19
N ALA A 259 8.48 19.82 -6.37
CA ALA A 259 7.61 18.70 -6.73
C ALA A 259 6.77 19.02 -8.00
N ARG A 260 6.31 20.26 -8.14
CA ARG A 260 5.59 20.75 -9.33
C ARG A 260 6.51 20.95 -10.54
N ALA A 261 7.77 21.34 -10.37
CA ALA A 261 8.71 21.55 -11.48
C ALA A 261 9.04 20.25 -12.21
N ARG A 262 9.17 19.14 -11.46
CA ARG A 262 9.41 17.80 -11.99
C ARG A 262 8.26 17.24 -12.84
N ARG A 263 7.06 17.83 -12.72
CA ARG A 263 5.94 17.60 -13.63
C ARG A 263 6.28 17.97 -15.08
N ARG A 264 7.06 19.04 -15.29
CA ARG A 264 7.34 19.57 -16.63
C ARG A 264 8.35 18.73 -17.38
N THR A 265 9.39 18.26 -16.70
CA THR A 265 10.45 17.44 -17.32
C THR A 265 9.94 16.07 -17.80
N ASP A 266 8.98 15.48 -17.09
CA ASP A 266 8.37 14.19 -17.48
C ASP A 266 7.35 14.35 -18.64
N GLY A 267 6.85 15.56 -18.89
CA GLY A 267 5.91 15.87 -19.98
C GLY A 267 6.56 16.32 -21.29
N GLU A 268 7.85 16.66 -21.27
CA GLU A 268 8.59 17.22 -22.43
C GLU A 268 9.43 16.16 -23.15
N SER A 269 9.38 14.90 -22.70
CA SER A 269 10.05 13.74 -23.31
C SER A 269 9.15 12.95 -24.28
N THR A 270 8.34 13.64 -25.10
CA THR A 270 7.97 13.22 -26.47
C THR A 270 7.50 14.46 -27.26
N PRO A 271 8.11 14.77 -28.41
CA PRO A 271 7.68 14.12 -29.65
C PRO A 271 8.87 13.63 -30.50
N GLY A 272 8.73 12.41 -31.02
CA GLY A 272 9.62 11.80 -32.01
C GLY A 272 8.98 10.54 -32.54
#